data_AF-A0A932PSI6-F1
#
_entry.id   AF-A0A932PSI6-F1
#
_cell.length_a   1.000
_cell.length_b   1.000
_cell.length_c   1.000
_cell.angle_alpha   90.00
_cell.angle_beta   90.00
_cell.angle_gamma   90.00
#
_symmetry.space_group_name_H-M   'P 1'
#
loop_
_entity.id
_entity.type
_entity.pdbx_description
1 polymer ?
#
loop_
_entity_poly.entity_id
_entity_poly.type
_entity_poly.pdbx_seq_one_letter_code
_entity_poly.pdbx_strand_id
1 'polypeptide(L)'
;MPIVQKLYIFYRDLHAAVLLFPKVDKHSLGQILQNKSLQLIETILIASRLNSNAKKNMLIQANGQLDLIKLLIRLAHEIKIIDHTKYLSLQAYLQEVGRMLGGWLRSLQ
;
A
#
# COMPACT_ATOMS: atom_id res chain seq x y z
N MET A 1 -0.24 -4.14 15.75
CA MET A 1 -1.35 -4.40 14.81
C MET A 1 -0.81 -5.06 13.55
N PRO A 2 -1.22 -6.31 13.23
CA PRO A 2 -0.62 -7.08 12.13
C PRO A 2 -0.61 -6.37 10.77
N ILE A 3 -1.71 -5.69 10.42
CA ILE A 3 -1.83 -4.93 9.16
C ILE A 3 -0.80 -3.79 9.06
N VAL A 4 -0.56 -3.07 10.16
CA VAL A 4 0.43 -1.97 10.20
C VAL A 4 1.84 -2.51 10.06
N GLN A 5 2.14 -3.64 10.71
CA GLN A 5 3.45 -4.30 10.58
C GLN A 5 3.71 -4.74 9.14
N LYS A 6 2.70 -5.28 8.44
CA LYS A 6 2.83 -5.65 7.03
C LYS A 6 3.01 -4.45 6.12
N LEU A 7 2.26 -3.36 6.36
CA LEU A 7 2.46 -2.11 5.63
C LEU A 7 3.85 -1.50 5.88
N TYR A 8 4.39 -1.60 7.09
CA TYR A 8 5.75 -1.16 7.40
C TYR A 8 6.81 -1.94 6.61
N ILE A 9 6.69 -3.28 6.56
CA ILE A 9 7.59 -4.13 5.76
C ILE A 9 7.49 -3.78 4.28
N PHE A 10 6.26 -3.65 3.76
CA PHE A 10 6.03 -3.21 2.39
C PHE A 10 6.68 -1.86 2.11
N TYR A 11 6.49 -0.87 2.98
CA TYR A 11 7.03 0.48 2.78
C TYR A 11 8.55 0.50 2.79
N ARG A 12 9.19 -0.25 3.69
CA ARG A 12 10.65 -0.43 3.73
C ARG A 12 11.16 -0.99 2.40
N ASP A 13 10.55 -2.06 1.92
CA ASP A 13 10.98 -2.74 0.68
C ASP A 13 10.70 -1.89 -0.57
N LEU A 14 9.60 -1.14 -0.58
CA LEU A 14 9.27 -0.14 -1.59
C LEU A 14 10.31 0.99 -1.59
N HIS A 15 10.68 1.52 -0.42
CA HIS A 15 11.66 2.58 -0.31
C HIS A 15 13.01 2.15 -0.89
N ALA A 16 13.47 0.94 -0.55
CA ALA A 16 14.68 0.37 -1.13
C ALA A 16 14.58 0.21 -2.66
N ALA A 17 13.42 -0.18 -3.19
CA ALA A 17 13.20 -0.26 -4.64
C ALA A 17 13.25 1.12 -5.31
N VAL A 18 12.59 2.13 -4.74
CA VAL A 18 12.56 3.50 -5.28
C VAL A 18 13.95 4.14 -5.32
N LEU A 19 14.86 3.75 -4.43
CA LEU A 19 16.25 4.23 -4.48
C LEU A 19 16.95 3.84 -5.79
N LEU A 20 16.56 2.71 -6.40
CA LEU A 20 17.11 2.17 -7.64
C LEU A 20 16.39 2.65 -8.90
N PHE A 21 15.31 3.43 -8.77
CA PHE A 21 14.57 3.94 -9.93
C PHE A 21 15.44 4.90 -10.75
N PRO A 22 15.24 4.97 -12.08
CA PRO A 22 15.79 6.04 -12.90
C PRO A 22 15.42 7.42 -12.32
N LYS A 23 16.31 8.42 -12.45
CA LYS A 23 16.16 9.73 -11.78
C LYS A 23 14.80 10.39 -12.05
N VAL A 24 14.31 10.32 -13.29
CA VAL A 24 13.01 10.91 -13.68
C VAL A 24 11.87 10.18 -12.98
N ASP A 25 11.85 8.84 -13.04
CA ASP A 25 10.80 8.02 -12.44
C ASP A 25 10.80 8.05 -10.91
N LYS A 26 11.98 8.22 -10.31
CA LYS A 26 12.15 8.38 -8.86
C LYS A 26 11.38 9.58 -8.32
N HIS A 27 11.48 10.71 -9.02
CA HIS A 27 10.80 11.96 -8.64
C HIS A 27 9.36 12.05 -9.12
N SER A 28 8.92 11.15 -10.01
CA SER A 28 7.52 11.03 -10.42
C SER A 28 6.83 9.84 -9.73
N LEU A 29 6.85 8.65 -10.35
CA LEU A 29 6.17 7.45 -9.89
C LEU A 29 6.66 6.99 -8.50
N GLY A 30 7.97 7.04 -8.27
CA GLY A 30 8.58 6.66 -6.99
C GLY A 30 8.07 7.51 -5.83
N GLN A 31 8.07 8.83 -5.99
CA GLN A 31 7.56 9.77 -4.98
C GLN A 31 6.04 9.58 -4.75
N ILE A 32 5.26 9.40 -5.82
CA ILE A 32 3.81 9.15 -5.71
C ILE A 32 3.56 7.85 -4.93
N LEU A 33 4.27 6.77 -5.25
CA LEU A 33 4.16 5.49 -4.55
C LEU A 33 4.46 5.62 -3.06
N GLN A 34 5.55 6.31 -2.70
CA GLN A 34 5.90 6.53 -1.28
C GLN A 34 4.83 7.33 -0.56
N ASN A 35 4.36 8.44 -1.15
CA ASN A 35 3.34 9.29 -0.56
C ASN A 35 2.02 8.54 -0.36
N LYS A 36 1.55 7.81 -1.37
CA LYS A 36 0.30 7.03 -1.28
C LYS A 36 0.41 5.90 -0.25
N SER A 37 1.58 5.28 -0.14
CA SER A 37 1.82 4.22 0.85
C SER A 37 1.80 4.77 2.28
N LEU A 38 2.40 5.94 2.53
CA LEU A 38 2.30 6.61 3.83
C LEU A 38 0.87 7.03 4.16
N GLN A 39 0.13 7.58 3.19
CA GLN A 39 -1.29 7.92 3.36
C GLN A 39 -2.13 6.69 3.74
N LEU A 40 -1.85 5.52 3.15
CA LEU A 40 -2.52 4.28 3.53
C LEU A 40 -2.19 3.88 4.97
N ILE A 41 -0.91 3.94 5.37
CA ILE A 41 -0.49 3.64 6.75
C ILE A 41 -1.21 4.56 7.75
N GLU A 42 -1.23 5.86 7.48
CA GLU A 42 -1.93 6.85 8.30
C GLU A 42 -3.43 6.55 8.39
N THR A 43 -4.08 6.28 7.25
CA THR A 43 -5.52 5.96 7.20
C THR A 43 -5.85 4.73 8.05
N ILE A 44 -5.03 3.68 8.00
CA ILE A 44 -5.20 2.46 8.82
C ILE A 44 -4.99 2.75 10.30
N LEU A 45 -3.98 3.54 10.66
CA LEU A 45 -3.71 3.93 12.04
C LEU A 45 -4.86 4.74 12.63
N ILE A 46 -5.41 5.68 11.87
CA ILE A 46 -6.59 6.46 12.28
C ILE A 46 -7.80 5.53 12.42
N ALA A 47 -8.10 4.71 11.41
CA ALA A 47 -9.23 3.78 11.43
C ALA A 47 -9.22 2.85 12.66
N SER A 48 -8.04 2.47 13.15
CA SER A 48 -7.92 1.61 14.33
C SER A 48 -8.42 2.22 15.63
N ARG A 49 -8.53 3.55 15.70
CA ARG A 49 -8.94 4.32 16.88
C ARG A 49 -10.37 4.82 16.81
N LEU A 50 -11.07 4.61 15.68
CA LEU A 50 -12.41 5.11 15.46
C LEU A 50 -13.49 4.13 15.94
N ASN A 51 -14.67 4.68 16.24
CA ASN A 51 -15.90 3.91 16.45
C ASN A 51 -16.38 3.24 15.15
N SER A 52 -17.29 2.26 15.26
CA SER A 52 -17.65 1.35 14.16
C SER A 52 -18.09 2.06 12.86
N ASN A 53 -18.89 3.11 12.93
CA ASN A 53 -19.37 3.84 11.75
C ASN A 53 -18.25 4.63 11.06
N ALA A 54 -17.50 5.45 11.81
CA ALA A 54 -16.40 6.23 11.24
C ALA A 54 -15.25 5.33 10.75
N LYS A 55 -15.02 4.21 11.45
CA LYS A 55 -14.04 3.18 11.07
C LYS A 55 -14.38 2.55 9.73
N LYS A 56 -15.65 2.18 9.48
CA LYS A 56 -16.08 1.58 8.21
C LYS A 56 -15.73 2.48 7.02
N ASN A 57 -16.04 3.77 7.11
CA ASN A 57 -15.74 4.73 6.05
C ASN A 57 -14.24 4.85 5.79
N MET A 58 -13.42 4.93 6.84
CA MET A 58 -11.96 4.97 6.69
C MET A 58 -11.38 3.68 6.08
N LEU A 59 -11.95 2.51 6.40
CA LEU A 59 -11.49 1.25 5.80
C LEU A 59 -11.86 1.13 4.32
N ILE A 60 -13.02 1.67 3.91
CA ILE A 60 -13.37 1.77 2.48
C ILE A 60 -12.36 2.66 1.75
N GLN A 61 -12.02 3.82 2.33
CA GLN A 61 -11.00 4.71 1.79
C GLN A 61 -9.62 4.04 1.70
N ALA A 62 -9.21 3.33 2.76
CA ALA A 62 -7.96 2.55 2.78
C ALA A 62 -7.93 1.49 1.68
N ASN A 63 -9.07 0.85 1.39
CA ASN A 63 -9.15 -0.13 0.31
C ASN A 63 -8.92 0.51 -1.07
N GLY A 64 -9.51 1.69 -1.33
CA GLY A 64 -9.26 2.44 -2.55
C GLY A 64 -7.80 2.90 -2.70
N GLN A 65 -7.18 3.35 -1.60
CA GLN A 65 -5.74 3.69 -1.58
C GLN A 65 -4.88 2.45 -1.90
N LEU A 66 -5.20 1.30 -1.30
CA LEU A 66 -4.50 0.04 -1.56
C LEU A 66 -4.58 -0.35 -3.04
N ASP A 67 -5.76 -0.24 -3.66
CA ASP A 67 -5.94 -0.61 -5.07
C ASP A 67 -5.18 0.33 -6.02
N LEU A 68 -5.13 1.63 -5.71
CA LEU A 68 -4.26 2.56 -6.42
C LEU A 68 -2.78 2.17 -6.30
N ILE A 69 -2.31 1.83 -5.11
CA ILE A 69 -0.91 1.41 -4.91
C ILE A 69 -0.61 0.13 -5.73
N LYS A 70 -1.49 -0.87 -5.72
CA LYS A 70 -1.34 -2.08 -6.54
C LYS A 70 -1.23 -1.76 -8.03
N LEU A 71 -2.06 -0.84 -8.52
CA LEU A 71 -2.04 -0.40 -9.92
C LEU A 71 -0.70 0.27 -10.26
N LEU A 72 -0.22 1.18 -9.42
CA LEU A 72 1.04 1.89 -9.64
C LEU A 72 2.26 0.95 -9.58
N ILE A 73 2.24 -0.06 -8.69
CA ILE A 73 3.28 -1.11 -8.65
C ILE A 73 3.27 -1.95 -9.93
N ARG A 74 2.08 -2.28 -10.46
CA ARG A 74 1.96 -2.97 -11.75
C ARG A 74 2.51 -2.11 -12.89
N LEU A 75 2.16 -0.83 -12.92
CA LEU A 75 2.68 0.11 -13.91
C LEU A 75 4.22 0.15 -13.86
N ALA A 76 4.82 0.27 -12.67
CA ALA A 76 6.28 0.29 -12.50
C ALA A 76 6.95 -0.97 -13.09
N HIS A 77 6.29 -2.12 -13.01
CA HIS A 77 6.76 -3.36 -13.63
C HIS A 77 6.58 -3.37 -15.16
N GLU A 78 5.42 -2.93 -15.66
CA GLU A 78 5.12 -2.87 -17.10
C GLU A 78 6.08 -1.94 -17.87
N ILE A 79 6.44 -0.80 -17.26
CA ILE A 79 7.44 0.13 -17.83
C ILE A 79 8.88 -0.21 -17.43
N LYS A 80 9.10 -1.41 -16.86
CA LYS A 80 10.43 -1.99 -16.56
C LYS A 80 11.30 -1.18 -15.59
N ILE A 81 10.68 -0.41 -14.69
CA ILE A 81 11.40 0.27 -13.59
C ILE A 81 11.79 -0.74 -12.50
N ILE A 82 10.91 -1.70 -12.21
CA ILE A 82 11.19 -2.80 -11.28
C ILE A 82 11.19 -4.13 -12.02
N ASP A 83 12.04 -5.05 -11.57
CA ASP A 83 12.06 -6.41 -12.10
C ASP A 83 10.86 -7.23 -11.61
N HIS A 84 10.69 -8.41 -12.23
CA HIS A 84 9.59 -9.31 -11.92
C HIS A 84 9.61 -9.79 -10.47
N THR A 85 10.80 -10.12 -9.95
CA THR A 85 10.98 -10.60 -8.57
C THR A 85 10.52 -9.56 -7.55
N LYS A 86 10.90 -8.30 -7.74
CA LYS A 86 10.50 -7.18 -6.89
C LYS A 86 9.02 -6.90 -7.01
N TYR A 87 8.46 -6.94 -8.21
CA TYR A 87 7.03 -6.81 -8.44
C TYR A 87 6.23 -7.86 -7.65
N LEU A 88 6.60 -9.14 -7.73
CA LEU A 88 5.94 -10.22 -7.00
C LEU A 88 6.03 -10.03 -5.48
N SER A 89 7.23 -9.68 -4.98
CA SER A 89 7.44 -9.43 -3.55
C SER A 89 6.55 -8.30 -3.03
N LEU A 90 6.51 -7.15 -3.73
CA LEU A 90 5.68 -6.01 -3.35
C LEU A 90 4.17 -6.32 -3.45
N GLN A 91 3.74 -7.01 -4.51
CA GLN A 91 2.34 -7.43 -4.66
C GLN A 91 1.90 -8.42 -3.58
N ALA A 92 2.76 -9.35 -3.17
CA ALA A 92 2.45 -10.31 -2.11
C ALA A 92 2.11 -9.60 -0.79
N TYR A 93 2.87 -8.57 -0.41
CA TYR A 93 2.56 -7.76 0.77
C TYR A 93 1.21 -7.05 0.63
N LEU A 94 0.94 -6.42 -0.52
CA LEU A 94 -0.31 -5.71 -0.77
C LEU A 94 -1.54 -6.65 -0.79
N GLN A 95 -1.37 -7.87 -1.28
CA GLN A 95 -2.43 -8.90 -1.26
C GLN A 95 -2.74 -9.34 0.18
N GLU A 96 -1.72 -9.52 1.02
CA GLU A 96 -1.90 -9.83 2.43
C GLU A 96 -2.59 -8.69 3.19
N VAL A 97 -2.17 -7.44 2.96
CA VAL A 97 -2.85 -6.25 3.50
C VAL A 97 -4.32 -6.21 3.05
N GLY A 98 -4.61 -6.50 1.79
CA GLY A 98 -5.99 -6.57 1.27
C GLY A 98 -6.84 -7.63 1.97
N ARG A 99 -6.29 -8.82 2.24
CA ARG A 99 -6.98 -9.86 3.03
C ARG A 99 -7.29 -9.40 4.46
N MET A 100 -6.34 -8.73 5.10
CA MET A 100 -6.52 -8.18 6.45
C MET A 100 -7.58 -7.07 6.47
N LEU A 101 -7.56 -6.15 5.49
CA LEU A 101 -8.56 -5.10 5.31
C LEU A 101 -9.98 -5.67 5.11
N GLY A 102 -10.12 -6.68 4.24
CA GLY A 102 -11.40 -7.34 4.01
C GLY A 102 -11.94 -8.02 5.27
N GLY A 103 -11.06 -8.59 6.11
CA GLY A 103 -11.44 -9.12 7.42
C GLY A 103 -12.02 -8.05 8.34
N TRP A 104 -11.39 -6.87 8.40
CA TRP A 104 -11.88 -5.75 9.21
C TRP A 104 -13.22 -5.22 8.71
N LEU A 105 -13.40 -5.06 7.40
CA LEU A 105 -14.67 -4.60 6.83
C LEU A 105 -15.82 -5.58 7.14
N ARG A 106 -15.58 -6.89 7.03
CA ARG A 106 -16.58 -7.92 7.37
C ARG A 106 -16.94 -7.93 8.85
N SER A 107 -16.01 -7.62 9.76
CA SER A 107 -16.31 -7.52 11.20
C SER A 107 -17.17 -6.30 11.59
N LEU A 108 -17.41 -5.38 10.66
CA LEU A 108 -18.22 -4.17 10.85
C LEU A 108 -19.54 -4.21 10.04
N GLN A 109 -19.84 -5.35 9.42
CA GLN A 109 -21.15 -5.65 8.83
C GLN A 109 -22.04 -6.27 9.91
#